data_AF-A0A327R6H1-F1
#
_entry.id   AF-A0A327R6H1-F1
#
_cell.length_a   1.000
_cell.length_b   1.000
_cell.length_c   1.000
_cell.angle_alpha   90.00
_cell.angle_beta   90.00
_cell.angle_gamma   90.00
#
_symmetry.space_group_name_H-M   'P 1'
#
loop_
_entity.id
_entity.type
_entity.pdbx_description
1 polymer ?
#
loop_
_entity_poly.entity_id
_entity_poly.type
_entity_poly.pdbx_seq_one_letter_code
_entity_poly.pdbx_strand_id
1 'polypeptide(L)'
;MKLFVGLLTVLLALNCSDNGTDDTPNCMDAICTEEYRTITISVKDKDGVAVALDSFKVDDLTNGENITLDASSSEYGWMTKNGTYPLFSDKYVAKYRNKKLEINFRGYVDDKLLVDSNYTVGADCCHVTLIEGETDIVITNP
;
A
#
# COMPACT_ATOMS: atom_id res chain seq x y z
N MET A 1 36.59 58.04 11.93
CA MET A 1 37.37 57.55 13.07
C MET A 1 36.41 56.97 14.10
N LYS A 2 36.70 55.77 14.63
CA LYS A 2 35.97 54.94 15.62
C LYS A 2 34.84 54.10 15.00
N LEU A 3 35.09 52.90 14.46
CA LEU A 3 35.38 51.62 15.16
C LEU A 3 34.45 51.38 16.35
N PHE A 4 33.40 50.59 16.12
CA PHE A 4 32.90 49.63 17.12
C PHE A 4 32.74 48.27 16.44
N VAL A 5 33.76 47.46 16.65
CA VAL A 5 33.80 46.02 16.43
C VAL A 5 33.05 45.37 17.59
N GLY A 6 32.22 44.37 17.27
CA GLY A 6 32.00 43.21 18.12
C GLY A 6 30.74 43.19 19.00
N LEU A 7 29.78 42.36 18.59
CA LEU A 7 29.12 41.38 19.48
C LEU A 7 28.49 40.30 18.58
N LEU A 8 29.27 39.28 18.19
CA LEU A 8 29.30 37.97 18.84
C LEU A 8 27.92 37.28 18.87
N THR A 9 27.66 36.55 17.78
CA THR A 9 27.16 35.16 17.77
C THR A 9 26.70 34.61 19.12
N VAL A 10 25.40 34.69 19.41
CA VAL A 10 24.69 33.70 20.26
C VAL A 10 23.22 33.72 19.84
N LEU A 11 22.75 32.61 19.26
CA LEU A 11 21.42 32.00 19.43
C LEU A 11 21.33 30.74 18.54
N LEU A 12 22.32 29.83 18.71
CA LEU A 12 22.26 28.43 18.25
C LEU A 12 21.84 27.54 19.43
N ALA A 13 20.66 27.80 19.98
CA ALA A 13 20.07 26.95 21.01
C ALA A 13 18.55 26.91 20.88
N LEU A 14 18.05 26.54 19.71
CA LEU A 14 16.78 25.82 19.65
C LEU A 14 17.09 24.36 19.99
N ASN A 15 17.20 24.08 21.29
CA ASN A 15 17.05 22.72 21.80
C ASN A 15 15.57 22.38 21.63
N CYS A 16 15.21 21.71 20.53
CA CYS A 16 13.94 21.00 20.49
C CYS A 16 14.01 19.91 21.57
N SER A 17 13.28 20.11 22.66
CA SER A 17 12.98 19.03 23.58
C SER A 17 12.08 18.06 22.83
N ASP A 18 12.63 16.90 22.48
CA ASP A 18 11.85 15.76 22.01
C ASP A 18 11.01 15.24 23.18
N ASN A 19 9.89 15.92 23.42
CA ASN A 19 8.86 15.45 24.32
C ASN A 19 8.08 14.43 23.51
N GLY A 20 8.37 13.15 23.71
CA GLY A 20 7.77 12.02 23.00
C GLY A 20 6.28 12.22 22.77
N THR A 21 5.95 12.68 21.58
CA THR A 21 4.62 12.67 21.01
C THR A 21 4.58 11.45 20.11
N ASP A 22 3.57 10.60 20.26
CA ASP A 22 3.27 9.58 19.25
C ASP A 22 3.30 10.25 17.87
N ASP A 23 4.30 9.94 17.05
CA ASP A 23 4.53 10.50 15.71
C ASP A 23 3.42 10.13 14.71
N THR A 24 2.30 9.55 15.17
CA THR A 24 1.15 9.24 14.34
C THR A 24 0.45 10.53 13.89
N PRO A 25 0.40 10.82 12.57
CA PRO A 25 -0.23 12.02 12.06
C PRO A 25 -1.69 12.18 12.51
N ASN A 26 -2.05 13.34 13.04
CA ASN A 26 -3.45 13.67 13.30
C ASN A 26 -4.17 13.96 11.97
N CYS A 27 -5.09 13.08 11.58
CA CYS A 27 -5.81 13.20 10.31
C CYS A 27 -7.10 14.03 10.37
N MET A 28 -7.39 14.73 11.47
CA MET A 28 -8.58 15.58 11.58
C MET A 28 -8.53 16.79 10.66
N ASP A 29 -7.33 17.32 10.40
CA ASP A 29 -7.11 18.51 9.57
C ASP A 29 -6.53 18.16 8.18
N ALA A 30 -6.51 16.86 7.82
CA ALA A 30 -5.99 16.41 6.54
C ALA A 30 -6.91 16.84 5.40
N ILE A 31 -6.36 17.57 4.43
CA ILE A 31 -7.06 17.93 3.18
C ILE A 31 -6.75 16.84 2.16
N CYS A 32 -7.72 15.96 1.91
CA CYS A 32 -7.61 14.89 0.91
C CYS A 32 -8.29 15.31 -0.40
N THR A 33 -7.79 14.77 -1.51
CA THR A 33 -8.49 14.85 -2.80
C THR A 33 -9.63 13.82 -2.87
N GLU A 34 -10.54 13.95 -3.82
CA GLU A 34 -11.59 12.93 -4.09
C GLU A 34 -11.07 11.75 -4.94
N GLU A 35 -9.74 11.57 -5.01
CA GLU A 35 -9.13 10.41 -5.67
C GLU A 35 -9.37 9.14 -4.84
N TYR A 36 -9.68 8.04 -5.53
CA TYR A 36 -9.79 6.73 -4.89
C TYR A 36 -8.72 5.80 -5.44
N ARG A 37 -7.76 5.41 -4.59
CA ARG A 37 -6.62 4.57 -4.98
C ARG A 37 -6.81 3.12 -4.61
N THR A 38 -6.35 2.26 -5.51
CA THR A 38 -6.24 0.81 -5.32
C THR A 38 -4.88 0.37 -5.80
N ILE A 39 -4.11 -0.27 -4.93
CA ILE A 39 -2.90 -1.00 -5.29
C ILE A 39 -3.33 -2.26 -6.02
N THR A 40 -2.76 -2.52 -7.18
CA THR A 40 -3.04 -3.69 -8.01
C THR A 40 -1.77 -4.47 -8.24
N ILE A 41 -1.92 -5.78 -8.47
CA ILE A 41 -0.86 -6.64 -8.98
C ILE A 41 -1.16 -7.01 -10.43
N SER A 42 -0.12 -7.22 -11.23
CA SER A 42 -0.16 -7.81 -12.55
C SER A 42 0.39 -9.24 -12.49
N VAL A 43 -0.32 -10.20 -13.09
CA VAL A 43 0.09 -11.59 -13.21
C VAL A 43 0.16 -11.94 -14.69
N LYS A 44 1.36 -12.26 -15.17
CA LYS A 44 1.64 -12.58 -16.57
C LYS A 44 2.48 -13.85 -16.67
N ASP A 45 2.47 -14.49 -17.81
CA ASP A 45 3.43 -15.55 -18.11
C ASP A 45 4.79 -14.98 -18.57
N LYS A 46 5.76 -15.87 -18.80
CA LYS A 46 7.10 -15.52 -19.29
C LYS A 46 7.12 -14.76 -20.63
N ASP A 47 6.05 -14.86 -21.43
CA ASP A 47 5.91 -14.20 -22.72
C ASP A 47 5.17 -12.85 -22.59
N GLY A 48 4.81 -12.46 -21.36
CA GLY A 48 4.13 -11.22 -21.03
C GLY A 48 2.62 -11.28 -21.22
N VAL A 49 2.05 -12.47 -21.48
CA VAL A 49 0.61 -12.66 -21.65
C VAL A 49 -0.07 -12.67 -20.29
N ALA A 50 -1.19 -11.95 -20.17
CA ALA A 50 -1.99 -11.92 -18.95
C ALA A 50 -2.46 -13.32 -18.54
N VAL A 51 -2.28 -13.66 -17.26
CA VAL A 51 -2.78 -14.90 -16.67
C VAL A 51 -4.13 -14.62 -16.03
N ALA A 52 -5.15 -15.37 -16.48
CA ALA A 52 -6.48 -15.35 -15.89
C ALA A 52 -6.52 -16.26 -14.66
N LEU A 53 -6.71 -15.67 -13.48
CA LEU A 53 -6.97 -16.39 -12.24
C LEU A 53 -8.49 -16.65 -12.14
N ASP A 54 -8.86 -17.86 -11.74
CA ASP A 54 -10.27 -18.21 -11.48
C ASP A 54 -10.77 -17.54 -10.20
N SER A 55 -9.89 -17.42 -9.22
CA SER A 55 -10.15 -16.70 -7.97
C SER A 55 -8.87 -16.17 -7.36
N PHE A 56 -9.01 -15.22 -6.44
CA PHE A 56 -7.92 -14.73 -5.61
C PHE A 56 -8.41 -14.38 -4.21
N LYS A 57 -7.47 -14.26 -3.28
CA LYS A 57 -7.70 -13.86 -1.90
C LYS A 57 -6.63 -12.90 -1.45
N VAL A 58 -7.01 -11.95 -0.61
CA VAL A 58 -6.08 -11.11 0.15
C VAL A 58 -6.43 -11.26 1.62
N ASP A 59 -5.46 -11.68 2.42
CA ASP A 59 -5.62 -11.88 3.86
C ASP A 59 -4.65 -11.00 4.64
N ASP A 60 -5.14 -10.35 5.69
CA ASP A 60 -4.36 -9.64 6.70
C ASP A 60 -3.65 -10.67 7.59
N LEU A 61 -2.32 -10.71 7.53
CA LEU A 61 -1.51 -11.70 8.25
C LEU A 61 -1.44 -11.41 9.76
N THR A 62 -1.85 -10.21 10.20
CA THR A 62 -1.79 -9.82 11.61
C THR A 62 -2.93 -10.44 12.41
N ASN A 63 -4.12 -10.52 11.81
CA ASN A 63 -5.35 -10.98 12.48
C ASN A 63 -6.08 -12.12 11.75
N GLY A 64 -5.62 -12.50 10.55
CA GLY A 64 -6.22 -13.55 9.72
C GLY A 64 -7.52 -13.13 9.00
N GLU A 65 -7.83 -11.84 8.95
CA GLU A 65 -9.02 -11.32 8.28
C GLU A 65 -8.86 -11.37 6.75
N ASN A 66 -9.89 -11.87 6.07
CA ASN A 66 -9.96 -11.76 4.62
C ASN A 66 -10.39 -10.34 4.22
N ILE A 67 -9.52 -9.64 3.50
CA ILE A 67 -9.70 -8.27 3.03
C ILE A 67 -9.76 -8.21 1.49
N THR A 68 -10.17 -9.31 0.86
CA THR A 68 -10.34 -9.36 -0.59
C THR A 68 -11.39 -8.34 -1.02
N LEU A 69 -11.08 -7.51 -2.01
CA LEU A 69 -12.04 -6.54 -2.53
C LEU A 69 -13.11 -7.25 -3.35
N ASP A 70 -14.38 -6.89 -3.07
CA ASP A 70 -15.51 -7.30 -3.88
C ASP A 70 -15.37 -6.73 -5.30
N ALA A 71 -15.72 -7.54 -6.30
CA ALA A 71 -15.77 -7.11 -7.70
C ALA A 71 -17.02 -7.68 -8.37
N SER A 72 -17.66 -6.86 -9.20
CA SER A 72 -18.75 -7.27 -10.08
C SER A 72 -18.27 -8.25 -11.16
N SER A 73 -19.19 -8.96 -11.80
CA SER A 73 -18.85 -9.88 -12.90
C SER A 73 -18.14 -9.18 -14.07
N SER A 74 -18.50 -7.93 -14.36
CA SER A 74 -17.81 -7.12 -15.38
C SER A 74 -16.39 -6.75 -14.98
N GLU A 75 -16.16 -6.41 -13.72
CA GLU A 75 -14.81 -6.14 -13.20
C GLU A 75 -13.96 -7.41 -13.24
N TYR A 76 -14.50 -8.56 -12.83
CA TYR A 76 -13.82 -9.86 -12.96
C TYR A 76 -13.45 -10.20 -14.41
N GLY A 77 -14.34 -9.94 -15.37
CA GLY A 77 -14.04 -10.10 -16.79
C GLY A 77 -12.91 -9.20 -17.26
N TRP A 78 -12.81 -7.97 -16.74
CA TRP A 78 -11.71 -7.06 -17.03
C TRP A 78 -10.40 -7.51 -16.35
N MET A 79 -10.45 -7.94 -15.09
CA MET A 79 -9.29 -8.39 -14.32
C MET A 79 -8.62 -9.59 -14.99
N THR A 80 -9.39 -10.62 -15.33
CA THR A 80 -8.87 -11.84 -15.99
C THR A 80 -8.31 -11.55 -17.38
N LYS A 81 -8.96 -10.69 -18.16
CA LYS A 81 -8.47 -10.27 -19.48
C LYS A 81 -7.14 -9.54 -19.44
N ASN A 82 -6.90 -8.75 -18.39
CA ASN A 82 -5.68 -7.93 -18.25
C ASN A 82 -4.66 -8.53 -17.27
N GLY A 83 -4.98 -9.65 -16.62
CA GLY A 83 -4.16 -10.25 -15.57
C GLY A 83 -3.85 -9.25 -14.47
N THR A 84 -4.83 -8.43 -14.08
CA THR A 84 -4.65 -7.35 -13.09
C THR A 84 -5.66 -7.51 -11.97
N TYR A 85 -5.19 -7.61 -10.72
CA TYR A 85 -6.02 -7.94 -9.57
C TYR A 85 -5.80 -6.93 -8.44
N PRO A 86 -6.85 -6.51 -7.72
CA PRO A 86 -6.71 -5.60 -6.60
C PRO A 86 -6.05 -6.28 -5.41
N LEU A 87 -5.12 -5.56 -4.78
CA LEU A 87 -4.41 -5.98 -3.58
C LEU A 87 -4.96 -5.26 -2.34
N PHE A 88 -4.99 -3.93 -2.37
CA PHE A 88 -5.38 -3.12 -1.21
C PHE A 88 -5.85 -1.74 -1.67
N SER A 89 -6.86 -1.15 -1.03
CA SER A 89 -7.47 0.12 -1.49
C SER A 89 -7.84 1.06 -0.37
N ASP A 90 -8.17 2.29 -0.77
CA ASP A 90 -8.63 3.37 0.11
C ASP A 90 -9.88 2.98 0.92
N LYS A 91 -10.62 1.91 0.54
CA LYS A 91 -11.67 1.27 1.36
C LYS A 91 -11.22 1.05 2.80
N TYR A 92 -9.94 0.76 3.01
CA TYR A 92 -9.39 0.35 4.29
C TYR A 92 -8.63 1.46 5.03
N VAL A 93 -8.55 2.67 4.48
CA VAL A 93 -7.85 3.80 5.12
C VAL A 93 -8.40 4.08 6.52
N ALA A 94 -9.73 4.14 6.69
CA ALA A 94 -10.32 4.40 8.01
C ALA A 94 -9.89 3.38 9.10
N LYS A 95 -9.57 2.14 8.70
CA LYS A 95 -9.19 1.06 9.60
C LYS A 95 -7.68 1.01 9.87
N TYR A 96 -6.86 1.23 8.84
CA TYR A 96 -5.40 1.05 8.90
C TYR A 96 -4.59 2.34 8.73
N ARG A 97 -5.24 3.51 8.77
CA ARG A 97 -4.58 4.82 8.76
C ARG A 97 -3.46 4.88 9.78
N ASN A 98 -2.31 5.37 9.32
CA ASN A 98 -1.04 5.47 10.03
C ASN A 98 -0.49 4.13 10.54
N LYS A 99 -0.89 3.02 9.93
CA LYS A 99 -0.38 1.68 10.23
C LYS A 99 0.23 1.05 9.00
N LYS A 100 1.20 0.16 9.25
CA LYS A 100 1.67 -0.82 8.27
C LYS A 100 0.92 -2.13 8.49
N LEU A 101 0.70 -2.85 7.40
CA LEU A 101 -0.01 -4.11 7.38
C LEU A 101 0.76 -5.12 6.54
N GLU A 102 0.99 -6.29 7.11
CA GLU A 102 1.46 -7.44 6.35
C GLU A 102 0.25 -8.18 5.78
N ILE A 103 0.21 -8.36 4.47
CA ILE A 103 -0.88 -9.03 3.76
C ILE A 103 -0.33 -10.12 2.83
N ASN A 104 -1.15 -11.11 2.54
CA ASN A 104 -0.82 -12.18 1.60
C ASN A 104 -1.84 -12.21 0.47
N PHE A 105 -1.35 -12.11 -0.76
CA PHE A 105 -2.14 -12.35 -1.96
C PHE A 105 -2.00 -13.80 -2.41
N ARG A 106 -3.12 -14.46 -2.66
CA ARG A 106 -3.17 -15.82 -3.23
C ARG A 106 -4.04 -15.85 -4.46
N GLY A 107 -3.49 -16.33 -5.56
CA GLY A 107 -4.18 -16.50 -6.84
C GLY A 107 -4.32 -17.97 -7.21
N TYR A 108 -5.46 -18.35 -7.78
CA TYR A 108 -5.80 -19.75 -8.06
C TYR A 108 -6.24 -19.95 -9.51
N VAL A 109 -5.88 -21.11 -10.07
CA VAL A 109 -6.36 -21.65 -11.35
C VAL A 109 -6.69 -23.12 -11.15
N ASP A 110 -7.87 -23.56 -11.58
CA ASP A 110 -8.40 -24.91 -11.37
C ASP A 110 -8.30 -25.35 -9.89
N ASP A 111 -8.67 -24.45 -8.97
CA ASP A 111 -8.55 -24.59 -7.50
C ASP A 111 -7.12 -24.84 -6.96
N LYS A 112 -6.09 -24.74 -7.81
CA LYS A 112 -4.68 -24.87 -7.41
C LYS A 112 -4.07 -23.50 -7.18
N LEU A 113 -3.29 -23.39 -6.12
CA LEU A 113 -2.53 -22.19 -5.80
C LEU A 113 -1.45 -21.96 -6.87
N LEU A 114 -1.56 -20.84 -7.58
CA LEU A 114 -0.62 -20.43 -8.62
C LEU A 114 0.28 -19.28 -8.15
N VAL A 115 -0.31 -18.34 -7.41
CA VAL A 115 0.40 -17.18 -6.84
C VAL A 115 0.26 -17.23 -5.33
N ASP A 116 1.38 -17.04 -4.63
CA ASP A 116 1.43 -16.86 -3.18
C ASP A 116 2.50 -15.79 -2.90
N SER A 117 2.09 -14.60 -2.46
CA SER A 117 3.01 -13.46 -2.34
C SER A 117 2.62 -12.56 -1.18
N ASN A 118 3.62 -12.23 -0.36
CA ASN A 118 3.47 -11.33 0.78
C ASN A 118 3.80 -9.90 0.38
N TYR A 119 3.09 -8.96 1.00
CA TYR A 119 3.27 -7.53 0.79
C TYR A 119 3.19 -6.80 2.12
N THR A 120 3.94 -5.70 2.20
CA THR A 120 3.76 -4.69 3.24
C THR A 120 3.05 -3.51 2.61
N VAL A 121 1.87 -3.18 3.13
CA VAL A 121 1.09 -2.01 2.71
C VAL A 121 0.90 -1.06 3.87
N GLY A 122 0.57 0.19 3.56
CA GLY A 122 0.20 1.18 4.57
C GLY A 122 -0.93 2.06 4.08
N ALA A 123 -1.48 2.85 5.00
CA ALA A 123 -2.40 3.92 4.69
C ALA A 123 -1.99 5.17 5.45
N ASP A 124 -1.97 6.32 4.76
CA ASP A 124 -1.87 7.62 5.41
C ASP A 124 -3.27 8.15 5.74
N CYS A 125 -3.41 9.46 5.92
CA CYS A 125 -4.70 10.08 6.17
C CYS A 125 -5.71 9.93 5.01
N CYS A 126 -5.22 9.83 3.78
CA CYS A 126 -6.01 9.91 2.56
C CYS A 126 -5.94 8.63 1.73
N HIS A 127 -4.76 8.05 1.54
CA HIS A 127 -4.53 7.01 0.56
C HIS A 127 -3.72 5.83 1.09
N VAL A 128 -3.92 4.69 0.43
CA VAL A 128 -3.05 3.53 0.57
C VAL A 128 -1.74 3.69 -0.18
N THR A 129 -0.71 2.98 0.27
CA THR A 129 0.60 2.93 -0.37
C THR A 129 1.20 1.53 -0.24
N LEU A 130 1.85 1.06 -1.31
CA LEU A 130 2.68 -0.13 -1.28
C LEU A 130 4.03 0.23 -0.67
N ILE A 131 4.44 -0.49 0.37
CA ILE A 131 5.73 -0.29 1.04
C ILE A 131 6.73 -1.32 0.52
N GLU A 132 6.32 -2.59 0.42
CA GLU A 132 7.18 -3.70 -0.04
C GLU A 132 6.35 -4.79 -0.73
N GLY A 133 6.94 -5.41 -1.76
CA GLY A 133 6.37 -6.53 -2.52
C GLY A 133 6.42 -6.32 -4.04
N GLU A 134 6.51 -7.41 -4.80
CA GLU A 134 6.56 -7.39 -6.27
C GLU A 134 5.15 -7.33 -6.85
N THR A 135 4.82 -6.29 -7.61
CA THR A 135 3.50 -6.15 -8.23
C THR A 135 3.45 -6.73 -9.63
N ASP A 136 4.57 -6.96 -10.30
CA ASP A 136 4.62 -7.57 -11.62
C ASP A 136 5.09 -9.03 -11.51
N ILE A 137 4.14 -9.93 -11.27
CA ILE A 137 4.40 -11.36 -11.06
C ILE A 137 4.47 -12.07 -12.41
N VAL A 138 5.58 -12.77 -12.65
CA VAL A 138 5.81 -13.60 -13.85
C VAL A 138 5.75 -15.07 -13.51
N ILE A 139 4.78 -15.78 -14.10
CA ILE A 139 4.62 -17.23 -13.96
C ILE A 139 5.44 -17.95 -15.04
N THR A 140 6.32 -18.84 -14.60
CA THR A 140 7.21 -19.59 -15.50
C THR A 140 6.60 -20.90 -16.01
N ASN A 141 5.65 -21.49 -15.28
CA ASN A 141 4.89 -22.68 -15.65
C ASN A 141 3.41 -22.49 -15.25
N PRO A 142 2.61 -21.79 -16.06
CA PRO A 142 1.18 -21.62 -15.80
C PRO A 142 0.40 -22.92 -15.94
#